data_AF-A0A8H4UZF2-F1
#
_entry.id   AF-A0A8H4UZF2-F1
#
_cell.length_a   1.000
_cell.length_b   1.000
_cell.length_c   1.000
_cell.angle_alpha   90.00
_cell.angle_beta   90.00
_cell.angle_gamma   90.00
#
_symmetry.space_group_name_H-M   'P 1'
#
loop_
_entity.id
_entity.type
_entity.pdbx_description
1 polymer ?
#
loop_
_entity_poly.entity_id
_entity_poly.type
_entity_poly.pdbx_seq_one_letter_code
_entity_poly.pdbx_strand_id
1 'polypeptide(L)'
;MLSAKAVYPASTPRYADFASRRSTVHSTNGIVACTQPLAAAAGQKILSQGGNAADAAVAVAAALNVTEPTSTGIGGDMFCLYYNASTKKIHSLNGSGRYAANASLEKIREDLGLSADDAGAIPLESALAATVPGAAAGWIDTIEKFGSGRLSLQQILTPAIELAERGFPVSEFASYFWHNGEKLLRDASPNFKEMLKHDPSAPDGVRAPNPGEILKNPSLGRTFRTLAAEGKKGFYEGRIAEEVVKVLKDLGGYLALDDLKNHAASGSQETDAISLIFRGQGVGKQGVTSDGSEGGVEVWEHPPNGQGIVALMALGILEELE
;
A
#
# COMPACT_ATOMS: atom_id res chain seq x y z
N MET A 1 -37.14 -17.51 -33.32
CA MET A 1 -37.45 -16.10 -32.98
C MET A 1 -36.62 -15.72 -31.76
N LEU A 2 -35.68 -14.78 -31.92
CA LEU A 2 -34.96 -14.16 -30.81
C LEU A 2 -35.95 -13.25 -30.06
N SER A 3 -36.31 -13.59 -28.82
CA SER A 3 -37.17 -12.73 -28.01
C SER A 3 -36.36 -11.61 -27.35
N ALA A 4 -36.96 -10.43 -27.17
CA ALA A 4 -36.31 -9.24 -26.62
C ALA A 4 -35.65 -9.45 -25.23
N LYS A 5 -36.01 -10.52 -24.50
CA LYS A 5 -35.31 -10.91 -23.26
C LYS A 5 -33.85 -11.36 -23.48
N ALA A 6 -33.45 -11.68 -24.71
CA ALA A 6 -32.06 -11.97 -25.06
C ALA A 6 -31.22 -10.70 -25.30
N VAL A 7 -31.85 -9.51 -25.29
CA VAL A 7 -31.19 -8.21 -25.58
C VAL A 7 -30.92 -7.41 -24.30
N TYR A 8 -31.55 -7.75 -23.18
CA TYR A 8 -31.30 -7.11 -21.89
C TYR A 8 -30.35 -7.94 -21.05
N PRO A 9 -29.24 -7.37 -20.51
CA PRO A 9 -28.40 -8.08 -19.56
C PRO A 9 -29.24 -8.49 -18.34
N ALA A 10 -28.96 -9.68 -17.80
CA ALA A 10 -29.62 -10.17 -16.59
C ALA A 10 -29.53 -9.11 -15.47
N SER A 11 -30.55 -9.01 -14.63
CA SER A 11 -30.57 -8.07 -13.48
C SER A 11 -29.40 -8.28 -12.52
N THR A 12 -28.79 -9.47 -12.55
CA THR A 12 -27.55 -9.84 -11.87
C THR A 12 -26.70 -10.67 -12.86
N PRO A 13 -25.90 -10.05 -13.73
CA PRO A 13 -25.09 -10.80 -14.68
C PRO A 13 -24.08 -11.66 -13.89
N ARG A 14 -23.99 -12.96 -14.23
CA ARG A 14 -22.91 -13.81 -13.71
C ARG A 14 -21.59 -13.22 -14.19
N TYR A 15 -20.64 -13.03 -13.27
CA TYR A 15 -19.32 -12.44 -13.59
C TYR A 15 -18.58 -13.22 -14.69
N ALA A 16 -18.73 -14.55 -14.72
CA ALA A 16 -18.32 -15.39 -15.84
C ALA A 16 -19.25 -16.60 -15.97
N ASP A 17 -19.71 -16.89 -17.20
CA ASP A 17 -20.55 -18.06 -17.50
C ASP A 17 -19.75 -19.37 -17.64
N PHE A 18 -18.43 -19.28 -17.78
CA PHE A 18 -17.55 -20.42 -17.99
C PHE A 18 -16.35 -20.38 -17.05
N ALA A 19 -15.85 -21.56 -16.69
CA ALA A 19 -14.59 -21.68 -15.98
C ALA A 19 -13.45 -21.04 -16.79
N SER A 20 -12.58 -20.30 -16.10
CA SER A 20 -11.38 -19.69 -16.68
C SER A 20 -10.12 -20.38 -16.16
N ARG A 21 -8.99 -20.12 -16.82
CA ARG A 21 -7.67 -20.61 -16.40
C ARG A 21 -6.63 -19.50 -16.56
N ARG A 22 -5.60 -19.49 -15.71
CA ARG A 22 -4.42 -18.63 -15.85
C ARG A 22 -3.18 -19.52 -15.94
N SER A 23 -2.50 -19.50 -17.08
CA SER A 23 -1.19 -20.14 -17.22
C SER A 23 -0.15 -19.38 -16.41
N THR A 24 0.79 -20.11 -15.80
CA THR A 24 1.95 -19.53 -15.12
C THR A 24 2.72 -18.62 -16.09
N VAL A 25 3.03 -17.41 -15.64
CA VAL A 25 3.87 -16.48 -16.39
C VAL A 25 5.34 -16.79 -16.11
N HIS A 26 6.14 -16.92 -17.16
CA HIS A 26 7.58 -17.16 -17.08
C HIS A 26 8.35 -15.97 -17.67
N SER A 27 9.54 -15.69 -17.12
CA SER A 27 10.44 -14.63 -17.60
C SER A 27 11.88 -15.04 -17.30
N THR A 28 12.81 -14.66 -18.18
CA THR A 28 14.25 -14.86 -17.97
C THR A 28 14.93 -13.61 -17.40
N ASN A 29 14.19 -12.51 -17.24
CA ASN A 29 14.75 -11.22 -16.82
C ASN A 29 14.15 -10.76 -15.48
N GLY A 30 12.84 -10.57 -15.44
CA GLY A 30 12.13 -10.10 -14.24
C GLY A 30 10.62 -10.22 -14.38
N ILE A 31 9.94 -10.35 -13.25
CA ILE A 31 8.47 -10.44 -13.14
C ILE A 31 8.03 -9.42 -12.10
N VAL A 32 6.90 -8.77 -12.37
CA VAL A 32 6.18 -7.91 -11.43
C VAL A 32 4.76 -8.43 -11.35
N ALA A 33 4.27 -8.67 -10.15
CA ALA A 33 2.91 -9.09 -9.88
C ALA A 33 2.31 -8.18 -8.82
N CYS A 34 1.15 -7.59 -9.13
CA CYS A 34 0.35 -6.80 -8.21
C CYS A 34 -1.11 -6.79 -8.68
N THR A 35 -2.00 -6.14 -7.92
CA THR A 35 -3.45 -6.09 -8.15
C THR A 35 -3.86 -5.25 -9.37
N GLN A 36 -2.99 -4.33 -9.82
CA GLN A 36 -3.31 -3.37 -10.87
C GLN A 36 -2.34 -3.47 -12.09
N PRO A 37 -2.83 -3.78 -13.31
CA PRO A 37 -1.98 -3.94 -14.50
C PRO A 37 -1.08 -2.73 -14.88
N LEU A 38 -1.56 -1.50 -14.74
CA LEU A 38 -0.79 -0.27 -14.95
C LEU A 38 0.30 -0.10 -13.90
N ALA A 39 0.06 -0.50 -12.65
CA ALA A 39 1.10 -0.52 -11.63
C ALA A 39 2.14 -1.62 -11.91
N ALA A 40 1.72 -2.79 -12.38
CA ALA A 40 2.65 -3.83 -12.82
C ALA A 40 3.51 -3.33 -13.99
N ALA A 41 2.91 -2.62 -14.94
CA ALA A 41 3.61 -1.99 -16.06
C ALA A 41 4.59 -0.89 -15.60
N ALA A 42 4.27 -0.14 -14.54
CA ALA A 42 5.21 0.81 -13.92
C ALA A 42 6.47 0.10 -13.41
N GLY A 43 6.31 -0.99 -12.65
CA GLY A 43 7.45 -1.80 -12.19
C GLY A 43 8.25 -2.41 -13.34
N GLN A 44 7.57 -2.95 -14.36
CA GLN A 44 8.24 -3.48 -15.56
C GLN A 44 9.03 -2.41 -16.32
N LYS A 45 8.50 -1.19 -16.43
CA LYS A 45 9.22 -0.05 -17.01
C LYS A 45 10.52 0.21 -16.24
N ILE A 46 10.48 0.20 -14.90
CA ILE A 46 11.68 0.38 -14.07
C ILE A 46 12.69 -0.76 -14.24
N LEU A 47 12.25 -2.02 -14.26
CA LEU A 47 13.13 -3.15 -14.56
C LEU A 47 13.78 -3.01 -15.95
N SER A 48 13.01 -2.62 -16.97
CA SER A 48 13.51 -2.43 -18.34
C SER A 48 14.54 -1.29 -18.46
N GLN A 49 14.50 -0.33 -17.54
CA GLN A 49 15.45 0.79 -17.45
C GLN A 49 16.72 0.40 -16.66
N GLY A 50 16.84 -0.85 -16.22
CA GLY A 50 17.99 -1.38 -15.51
C GLY A 50 17.90 -1.28 -13.99
N GLY A 51 16.74 -0.89 -13.46
CA GLY A 51 16.44 -0.98 -12.02
C GLY A 51 16.32 -2.44 -11.56
N ASN A 52 16.39 -2.64 -10.24
CA ASN A 52 16.21 -3.96 -9.63
C ASN A 52 14.81 -4.14 -9.00
N ALA A 53 14.62 -5.24 -8.26
CA ALA A 53 13.35 -5.54 -7.61
C ALA A 53 12.91 -4.48 -6.59
N ALA A 54 13.84 -3.86 -5.85
CA ALA A 54 13.52 -2.81 -4.89
C ALA A 54 13.06 -1.52 -5.60
N ASP A 55 13.76 -1.09 -6.65
CA ASP A 55 13.36 0.06 -7.46
C ASP A 55 11.97 -0.16 -8.08
N ALA A 56 11.76 -1.34 -8.65
CA ALA A 56 10.49 -1.71 -9.29
C ALA A 56 9.34 -1.80 -8.27
N ALA A 57 9.58 -2.33 -7.08
CA ALA A 57 8.58 -2.42 -6.01
C ALA A 57 8.09 -1.03 -5.58
N VAL A 58 8.99 -0.06 -5.42
CA VAL A 58 8.60 1.31 -5.07
C VAL A 58 7.81 1.98 -6.19
N ALA A 59 8.19 1.78 -7.46
CA ALA A 59 7.41 2.28 -8.58
C ALA A 59 6.00 1.67 -8.66
N VAL A 60 5.87 0.38 -8.33
CA VAL A 60 4.57 -0.29 -8.22
C VAL A 60 3.75 0.31 -7.09
N ALA A 61 4.31 0.47 -5.89
CA ALA A 61 3.61 1.04 -4.74
C ALA A 61 3.11 2.46 -5.02
N ALA A 62 3.95 3.32 -5.60
CA ALA A 62 3.56 4.67 -5.99
C ALA A 62 2.47 4.67 -7.09
N ALA A 63 2.55 3.76 -8.05
CA ALA A 63 1.51 3.64 -9.08
C ALA A 63 0.18 3.12 -8.50
N LEU A 64 0.21 2.17 -7.57
CA LEU A 64 -0.98 1.66 -6.88
C LEU A 64 -1.67 2.76 -6.07
N ASN A 65 -0.93 3.65 -5.41
CA ASN A 65 -1.51 4.83 -4.76
C ASN A 65 -2.38 5.66 -5.73
N VAL A 66 -2.02 5.73 -7.00
CA VAL A 66 -2.81 6.46 -8.02
C VAL A 66 -3.97 5.62 -8.53
N THR A 67 -3.71 4.36 -8.88
CA THR A 67 -4.65 3.53 -9.64
C THR A 67 -5.61 2.71 -8.79
N GLU A 68 -5.29 2.52 -7.51
CA GLU A 68 -6.04 1.73 -6.54
C GLU A 68 -6.05 2.41 -5.13
N PRO A 69 -6.45 3.69 -5.03
CA PRO A 69 -6.38 4.44 -3.77
C PRO A 69 -7.36 3.95 -2.70
N THR A 70 -8.28 3.03 -3.05
CA THR A 70 -9.21 2.38 -2.13
C THR A 70 -8.54 1.32 -1.24
N SER A 71 -7.25 1.02 -1.50
CA SER A 71 -6.55 -0.09 -0.83
C SER A 71 -5.14 0.27 -0.36
N THR A 72 -4.55 1.35 -0.86
CA THR A 72 -3.21 1.78 -0.46
C THR A 72 -2.95 3.26 -0.77
N GLY A 73 -1.95 3.84 -0.11
CA GLY A 73 -1.48 5.18 -0.42
C GLY A 73 -0.26 5.61 0.39
N ILE A 74 0.38 6.69 -0.04
CA ILE A 74 1.53 7.34 0.61
C ILE A 74 1.20 7.85 2.02
N GLY A 75 -0.09 8.04 2.32
CA GLY A 75 -0.61 8.37 3.65
C GLY A 75 -0.73 7.17 4.60
N GLY A 76 -0.37 5.96 4.17
CA GLY A 76 -0.33 4.77 5.01
C GLY A 76 1.09 4.38 5.41
N ASP A 77 1.26 3.09 5.73
CA ASP A 77 2.51 2.46 6.15
C ASP A 77 2.99 1.43 5.12
N MET A 78 4.21 0.91 5.32
CA MET A 78 4.71 -0.19 4.50
C MET A 78 5.51 -1.21 5.32
N PHE A 79 5.62 -2.42 4.77
CA PHE A 79 6.52 -3.47 5.23
C PHE A 79 7.24 -4.05 4.01
N CYS A 80 8.52 -4.39 4.14
CA CYS A 80 9.31 -4.94 3.05
C CYS A 80 10.08 -6.17 3.52
N LEU A 81 9.94 -7.28 2.79
CA LEU A 81 10.89 -8.39 2.81
C LEU A 81 11.68 -8.35 1.49
N TYR A 82 13.00 -8.28 1.59
CA TYR A 82 13.88 -8.22 0.43
C TYR A 82 14.89 -9.36 0.46
N TYR A 83 14.79 -10.25 -0.53
CA TYR A 83 15.79 -11.29 -0.73
C TYR A 83 16.96 -10.77 -1.57
N ASN A 84 18.14 -10.72 -0.97
CA ASN A 84 19.37 -10.40 -1.67
C ASN A 84 19.99 -11.69 -2.23
N ALA A 85 19.85 -11.92 -3.53
CA ALA A 85 20.37 -13.12 -4.20
C ALA A 85 21.91 -13.26 -4.11
N SER A 86 22.65 -12.17 -4.01
CA SER A 86 24.12 -12.21 -3.94
C SER A 86 24.62 -12.70 -2.57
N THR A 87 23.93 -12.32 -1.49
CA THR A 87 24.27 -12.73 -0.12
C THR A 87 23.42 -13.91 0.37
N LYS A 88 22.37 -14.26 -0.36
CA LYS A 88 21.32 -15.22 0.00
C LYS A 88 20.64 -14.87 1.34
N LYS A 89 20.56 -13.58 1.68
CA LYS A 89 19.94 -13.11 2.92
C LYS A 89 18.58 -12.50 2.67
N ILE A 90 17.67 -12.71 3.60
CA ILE A 90 16.40 -11.98 3.70
C ILE A 90 16.63 -10.76 4.59
N HIS A 91 16.22 -9.60 4.12
CA HIS A 91 16.19 -8.37 4.88
C HIS A 91 14.73 -8.00 5.16
N SER A 92 14.48 -7.38 6.31
CA SER A 92 13.14 -6.95 6.71
C SER A 92 13.14 -5.49 7.13
N LEU A 93 12.22 -4.69 6.58
CA LEU A 93 12.01 -3.30 6.94
C LEU A 93 10.58 -3.06 7.41
N ASN A 94 10.48 -2.44 8.57
CA ASN A 94 9.24 -1.94 9.14
C ASN A 94 9.15 -0.43 8.91
N GLY A 95 8.30 -0.02 7.98
CA GLY A 95 7.97 1.37 7.70
C GLY A 95 6.58 1.72 8.23
N SER A 96 6.19 1.17 9.39
CA SER A 96 5.01 1.60 10.13
C SER A 96 5.33 2.84 10.96
N GLY A 97 4.47 3.85 10.87
CA GLY A 97 4.65 5.04 11.68
C GLY A 97 4.10 4.90 13.09
N ARG A 98 4.66 5.71 13.97
CA ARG A 98 4.29 5.73 15.39
C ARG A 98 3.06 6.60 15.59
N TYR A 99 2.37 6.36 16.70
CA TYR A 99 1.31 7.26 17.15
C TYR A 99 1.91 8.58 17.67
N ALA A 100 1.08 9.63 17.73
CA ALA A 100 1.50 10.97 18.15
C ALA A 100 2.14 10.97 19.55
N ALA A 101 3.28 11.65 19.71
CA ALA A 101 4.03 11.66 20.96
C ALA A 101 3.30 12.40 22.11
N ASN A 102 2.40 13.32 21.78
CA ASN A 102 1.64 14.11 22.76
C ASN A 102 0.34 13.42 23.23
N ALA A 103 0.00 12.26 22.65
CA ALA A 103 -1.19 11.52 22.99
C ALA A 103 -0.97 10.60 24.19
N SER A 104 -2.03 10.32 24.93
CA SER A 104 -2.05 9.30 25.97
C SER A 104 -3.39 8.57 25.94
N LEU A 105 -3.45 7.37 26.53
CA LEU A 105 -4.68 6.61 26.62
C LEU A 105 -5.77 7.40 27.34
N GLU A 106 -5.41 8.13 28.40
CA GLU A 106 -6.34 8.94 29.20
C GLU A 106 -6.99 10.05 28.36
N LYS A 107 -6.20 10.79 27.57
CA LYS A 107 -6.72 11.85 26.69
C LYS A 107 -7.64 11.30 25.61
N ILE A 108 -7.25 10.19 24.99
CA ILE A 108 -8.07 9.54 23.95
C ILE A 108 -9.40 9.06 24.55
N ARG A 109 -9.39 8.54 25.78
CA ARG A 109 -10.62 8.13 26.46
C ARG A 109 -11.51 9.33 26.79
N GLU A 110 -10.92 10.43 27.25
CA GLU A 110 -11.65 11.69 27.49
C GLU A 110 -12.32 12.19 26.20
N ASP A 111 -11.60 12.23 25.08
CA ASP A 111 -12.14 12.65 23.77
C ASP A 111 -13.29 11.76 23.30
N LEU A 112 -13.25 10.46 23.63
CA LEU A 112 -14.28 9.49 23.29
C LEU A 112 -15.41 9.42 24.33
N GLY A 113 -15.34 10.18 25.43
CA GLY A 113 -16.32 10.13 26.51
C GLY A 113 -16.33 8.79 27.26
N LEU A 114 -15.20 8.09 27.29
CA LEU A 114 -15.03 6.79 27.95
C LEU A 114 -14.40 6.97 29.35
N SER A 115 -15.01 6.37 30.37
CA SER A 115 -14.41 6.25 31.70
C SER A 115 -13.26 5.23 31.70
N ALA A 116 -12.52 5.11 32.80
CA ALA A 116 -11.41 4.15 32.90
C ALA A 116 -11.84 2.68 32.81
N ASP A 117 -13.08 2.37 33.23
CA ASP A 117 -13.60 1.00 33.29
C ASP A 117 -14.35 0.57 32.02
N ASP A 118 -14.63 1.53 31.11
CA ASP A 118 -15.38 1.22 29.90
C ASP A 118 -14.56 0.37 28.90
N ALA A 119 -15.20 -0.59 28.25
CA ALA A 119 -14.63 -1.17 27.03
C ALA A 119 -14.82 -0.18 25.88
N GLY A 120 -13.81 -0.03 25.02
CA GLY A 120 -13.91 0.87 23.87
C GLY A 120 -12.77 0.66 22.87
N ALA A 121 -12.96 1.24 21.69
CA ALA A 121 -11.98 1.25 20.62
C ALA A 121 -12.01 2.60 19.92
N ILE A 122 -10.88 3.00 19.36
CA ILE A 122 -10.81 4.17 18.48
C ILE A 122 -11.60 3.84 17.20
N PRO A 123 -12.62 4.63 16.81
CA PRO A 123 -13.32 4.42 15.55
C PRO A 123 -12.36 4.55 14.36
N LEU A 124 -12.40 3.60 13.42
CA LEU A 124 -11.46 3.55 12.29
C LEU A 124 -11.53 4.77 11.37
N GLU A 125 -12.69 5.44 11.33
CA GLU A 125 -12.92 6.64 10.51
C GLU A 125 -12.54 7.94 11.23
N SER A 126 -12.11 7.87 12.50
CA SER A 126 -11.70 9.03 13.29
C SER A 126 -10.27 9.46 12.96
N ALA A 127 -9.99 10.77 13.06
CA ALA A 127 -8.62 11.28 13.01
C ALA A 127 -7.72 10.73 14.14
N LEU A 128 -8.33 10.21 15.22
CA LEU A 128 -7.63 9.48 16.28
C LEU A 128 -7.08 8.12 15.81
N ALA A 129 -7.55 7.57 14.69
CA ALA A 129 -7.01 6.33 14.14
C ALA A 129 -5.72 6.57 13.33
N ALA A 130 -5.37 7.83 13.04
CA ALA A 130 -4.22 8.17 12.21
C ALA A 130 -2.90 8.13 13.00
N THR A 131 -1.95 7.34 12.50
CA THR A 131 -0.53 7.37 12.88
C THR A 131 0.26 8.23 11.90
N VAL A 132 1.54 8.51 12.19
CA VAL A 132 2.43 9.12 11.19
C VAL A 132 2.47 8.22 9.95
N PRO A 133 2.26 8.72 8.72
CA PRO A 133 2.37 7.87 7.53
C PRO A 133 3.81 7.39 7.29
N GLY A 134 4.08 6.09 7.37
CA GLY A 134 5.43 5.55 7.19
C GLY A 134 5.81 5.15 5.76
N ALA A 135 4.86 5.09 4.83
CA ALA A 135 5.10 4.61 3.47
C ALA A 135 6.15 5.44 2.70
N ALA A 136 6.11 6.77 2.79
CA ALA A 136 7.03 7.64 2.07
C ALA A 136 8.49 7.43 2.50
N ALA A 137 8.75 7.35 3.81
CA ALA A 137 10.06 7.01 4.35
C ALA A 137 10.47 5.60 3.94
N GLY A 138 9.57 4.62 4.08
CA GLY A 138 9.83 3.23 3.70
C GLY A 138 10.18 3.02 2.24
N TRP A 139 9.55 3.75 1.32
CA TRP A 139 9.92 3.73 -0.09
C TRP A 139 11.34 4.23 -0.32
N ILE A 140 11.71 5.34 0.32
CA ILE A 140 13.05 5.91 0.20
C ILE A 140 14.09 4.99 0.84
N ASP A 141 13.82 4.50 2.06
CA ASP A 141 14.70 3.56 2.75
C ASP A 141 14.93 2.27 1.95
N THR A 142 13.87 1.75 1.31
CA THR A 142 13.97 0.57 0.45
C THR A 142 14.92 0.83 -0.74
N ILE A 143 14.82 1.99 -1.38
CA ILE A 143 15.72 2.37 -2.48
C ILE A 143 17.14 2.61 -1.98
N GLU A 144 17.32 3.34 -0.88
CA GLU A 144 18.64 3.66 -0.32
C GLU A 144 19.40 2.40 0.10
N LYS A 145 18.70 1.40 0.66
CA LYS A 145 19.31 0.17 1.15
C LYS A 145 19.45 -0.90 0.09
N PHE A 146 18.44 -1.06 -0.77
CA PHE A 146 18.32 -2.22 -1.66
C PHE A 146 18.19 -1.85 -3.13
N GLY A 147 18.06 -0.58 -3.49
CA GLY A 147 17.92 -0.12 -4.87
C GLY A 147 19.17 -0.40 -5.70
N SER A 148 19.02 -0.35 -7.03
CA SER A 148 20.13 -0.66 -7.94
C SER A 148 21.23 0.40 -7.95
N GLY A 149 20.94 1.62 -7.48
CA GLY A 149 21.78 2.80 -7.64
C GLY A 149 21.89 3.32 -9.07
N ARG A 150 21.15 2.74 -10.03
CA ARG A 150 21.21 3.11 -11.47
C ARG A 150 20.14 4.12 -11.86
N LEU A 151 19.07 4.21 -11.08
CA LEU A 151 17.94 5.09 -11.33
C LEU A 151 17.80 6.08 -10.18
N SER A 152 17.55 7.33 -10.51
CA SER A 152 17.17 8.35 -9.53
C SER A 152 15.77 8.10 -8.99
N LEU A 153 15.48 8.62 -7.78
CA LEU A 153 14.13 8.58 -7.20
C LEU A 153 13.09 9.20 -8.15
N GLN A 154 13.45 10.28 -8.85
CA GLN A 154 12.61 10.89 -9.88
C GLN A 154 12.27 9.91 -11.01
N GLN A 155 13.24 9.15 -11.52
CA GLN A 155 12.96 8.14 -12.56
C GLN A 155 12.04 7.04 -12.05
N ILE A 156 12.26 6.56 -10.82
CA ILE A 156 11.45 5.52 -10.17
C ILE A 156 10.00 5.97 -9.99
N LEU A 157 9.77 7.21 -9.55
CA LEU A 157 8.42 7.75 -9.30
C LEU A 157 7.72 8.31 -10.56
N THR A 158 8.47 8.52 -11.65
CA THR A 158 7.91 9.10 -12.89
C THR A 158 6.68 8.37 -13.42
N PRO A 159 6.61 7.03 -13.47
CA PRO A 159 5.40 6.33 -13.92
C PRO A 159 4.15 6.73 -13.12
N ALA A 160 4.24 6.80 -11.79
CA ALA A 160 3.14 7.22 -10.93
C ALA A 160 2.78 8.70 -11.13
N ILE A 161 3.78 9.58 -11.27
CA ILE A 161 3.59 11.00 -11.58
C ILE A 161 2.82 11.16 -12.91
N GLU A 162 3.22 10.43 -13.96
CA GLU A 162 2.55 10.47 -15.26
C GLU A 162 1.11 9.99 -15.18
N LEU A 163 0.84 8.88 -14.46
CA LEU A 163 -0.52 8.39 -14.22
C LEU A 163 -1.37 9.41 -13.46
N ALA A 164 -0.81 10.08 -12.45
CA ALA A 164 -1.51 11.07 -11.64
C ALA A 164 -1.85 12.35 -12.44
N GLU A 165 -0.90 12.86 -13.24
CA GLU A 165 -1.06 14.13 -13.94
C GLU A 165 -1.76 14.01 -15.30
N ARG A 166 -1.41 12.97 -16.08
CA ARG A 166 -2.01 12.74 -17.41
C ARG A 166 -3.30 11.95 -17.32
N GLY A 167 -3.46 11.19 -16.24
CA GLY A 167 -4.63 10.38 -15.93
C GLY A 167 -4.53 8.95 -16.45
N PHE A 168 -5.43 8.11 -15.97
CA PHE A 168 -5.52 6.69 -16.29
C PHE A 168 -6.98 6.24 -16.38
N PRO A 169 -7.29 5.20 -17.19
CA PRO A 169 -8.61 4.60 -17.20
C PRO A 169 -8.85 3.81 -15.90
N VAL A 170 -9.91 4.13 -15.19
CA VAL A 170 -10.30 3.44 -13.95
C VAL A 170 -10.80 2.03 -14.29
N SER A 171 -10.29 1.00 -13.60
CA SER A 171 -10.73 -0.38 -13.78
C SER A 171 -12.10 -0.63 -13.13
N GLU A 172 -12.79 -1.69 -13.54
CA GLU A 172 -14.08 -2.08 -12.98
C GLU A 172 -14.03 -2.30 -11.46
N PHE A 173 -12.99 -2.99 -11.00
CA PHE A 173 -12.77 -3.25 -9.57
C PHE A 173 -12.46 -1.98 -8.78
N ALA A 174 -11.58 -1.10 -9.30
CA ALA A 174 -11.28 0.16 -8.64
C ALA A 174 -12.52 1.05 -8.56
N SER A 175 -13.29 1.14 -9.66
CA SER A 175 -14.55 1.89 -9.70
C SER A 175 -15.54 1.37 -8.65
N TYR A 176 -15.73 0.04 -8.55
CA TYR A 176 -16.62 -0.57 -7.56
C TYR A 176 -16.26 -0.14 -6.12
N PHE A 177 -14.99 -0.27 -5.73
CA PHE A 177 -14.57 0.13 -4.39
C PHE A 177 -14.64 1.64 -4.18
N TRP A 178 -14.44 2.45 -5.23
CA TRP A 178 -14.57 3.89 -5.16
C TRP A 178 -16.01 4.32 -4.86
N HIS A 179 -16.99 3.71 -5.55
CA HIS A 179 -18.40 3.95 -5.31
C HIS A 179 -18.80 3.55 -3.88
N ASN A 180 -18.31 2.40 -3.39
CA ASN A 180 -18.55 1.98 -2.00
C ASN A 180 -17.91 2.91 -0.97
N GLY A 181 -16.74 3.47 -1.28
CA GLY A 181 -15.98 4.38 -0.41
C GLY A 181 -16.34 5.85 -0.56
N GLU A 182 -17.23 6.24 -1.48
CA GLU A 182 -17.46 7.66 -1.80
C GLU A 182 -17.96 8.45 -0.58
N LYS A 183 -18.86 7.87 0.21
CA LYS A 183 -19.35 8.51 1.43
C LYS A 183 -18.21 8.74 2.42
N LEU A 184 -17.37 7.73 2.64
CA LEU A 184 -16.22 7.84 3.51
C LEU A 184 -15.27 8.96 3.07
N LEU A 185 -14.98 9.06 1.77
CA LEU A 185 -14.13 10.13 1.24
C LEU A 185 -14.73 11.52 1.52
N ARG A 186 -16.04 11.69 1.28
CA ARG A 186 -16.76 12.95 1.52
C ARG A 186 -16.73 13.37 2.98
N ASP A 187 -16.87 12.41 3.90
CA ASP A 187 -16.89 12.67 5.33
C ASP A 187 -15.48 12.88 5.91
N ALA A 188 -14.46 12.24 5.32
CA ALA A 188 -13.11 12.23 5.87
C ALA A 188 -12.35 13.55 5.73
N SER A 189 -12.67 14.38 4.72
CA SER A 189 -11.90 15.61 4.48
C SER A 189 -12.67 16.64 3.65
N PRO A 190 -12.53 17.96 3.93
CA PRO A 190 -13.03 18.99 3.02
C PRO A 190 -12.41 18.93 1.61
N ASN A 191 -11.27 18.25 1.45
CA ASN A 191 -10.57 18.10 0.18
C ASN A 191 -10.98 16.84 -0.61
N PHE A 192 -12.05 16.15 -0.21
CA PHE A 192 -12.52 14.90 -0.82
C PHE A 192 -12.64 14.94 -2.36
N LYS A 193 -12.93 16.12 -2.93
CA LYS A 193 -13.07 16.33 -4.37
C LYS A 193 -11.80 15.96 -5.16
N GLU A 194 -10.62 16.04 -4.55
CA GLU A 194 -9.35 15.65 -5.18
C GLU A 194 -9.28 14.14 -5.48
N MET A 195 -10.07 13.35 -4.76
CA MET A 195 -10.20 11.91 -4.94
C MET A 195 -11.51 11.56 -5.66
N LEU A 196 -12.18 12.48 -6.33
CA LEU A 196 -13.41 12.17 -7.08
C LEU A 196 -13.35 12.72 -8.50
N LYS A 197 -14.17 12.16 -9.38
CA LYS A 197 -14.31 12.59 -10.76
C LYS A 197 -15.23 13.81 -10.81
N HIS A 198 -14.77 14.88 -11.44
CA HIS A 198 -15.61 16.05 -11.74
C HIS A 198 -16.78 15.68 -12.65
N ASP A 199 -17.98 16.02 -12.21
CA ASP A 199 -19.25 15.82 -12.90
C ASP A 199 -20.24 16.92 -12.46
N PRO A 200 -20.51 17.94 -13.29
CA PRO A 200 -21.41 19.05 -12.93
C PRO A 200 -22.84 18.63 -12.60
N SER A 201 -23.26 17.42 -13.01
CA SER A 201 -24.59 16.89 -12.73
C SER A 201 -24.68 16.20 -11.37
N ALA A 202 -23.54 15.90 -10.75
CA ALA A 202 -23.46 15.23 -9.46
C ALA A 202 -23.48 16.23 -8.28
N PRO A 203 -23.91 15.79 -7.07
CA PRO A 203 -23.78 16.58 -5.86
C PRO A 203 -22.34 17.07 -5.65
N ASP A 204 -22.20 18.35 -5.29
CA ASP A 204 -20.92 19.06 -5.12
C ASP A 204 -20.03 19.15 -6.38
N GLY A 205 -20.59 18.79 -7.55
CA GLY A 205 -19.90 18.78 -8.84
C GLY A 205 -18.91 17.62 -9.02
N VAL A 206 -19.00 16.57 -8.19
CA VAL A 206 -18.11 15.42 -8.23
C VAL A 206 -18.83 14.11 -7.86
N ARG A 207 -18.28 12.97 -8.26
CA ARG A 207 -18.71 11.61 -7.88
C ARG A 207 -17.59 10.59 -8.03
N ALA A 208 -17.77 9.37 -7.54
CA ALA A 208 -16.86 8.28 -7.84
C ALA A 208 -16.76 8.03 -9.37
N PRO A 209 -15.56 7.71 -9.89
CA PRO A 209 -15.36 7.43 -11.31
C PRO A 209 -16.03 6.11 -11.73
N ASN A 210 -16.57 6.07 -12.94
CA ASN A 210 -17.09 4.85 -13.58
C ASN A 210 -15.97 4.09 -14.31
N PRO A 211 -16.16 2.79 -14.61
CA PRO A 211 -15.16 2.02 -15.35
C PRO A 211 -14.83 2.66 -16.71
N GLY A 212 -13.55 2.68 -17.05
CA GLY A 212 -13.03 3.26 -18.29
C GLY A 212 -12.89 4.79 -18.29
N GLU A 213 -13.48 5.50 -17.33
CA GLU A 213 -13.29 6.95 -17.23
C GLU A 213 -11.86 7.31 -16.86
N ILE A 214 -11.39 8.43 -17.39
CA ILE A 214 -10.06 8.95 -17.06
C ILE A 214 -10.13 9.76 -15.77
N LEU A 215 -9.46 9.28 -14.72
CA LEU A 215 -9.23 10.06 -13.50
C LEU A 215 -7.84 10.69 -13.53
N LYS A 216 -7.73 11.91 -12.99
CA LYS A 216 -6.47 12.64 -12.79
C LYS A 216 -6.39 13.10 -11.34
N ASN A 217 -5.21 13.07 -10.75
CA ASN A 217 -4.91 13.65 -9.45
C ASN A 217 -3.58 14.43 -9.51
N PRO A 218 -3.57 15.64 -10.09
CA PRO A 218 -2.35 16.44 -10.21
C PRO A 218 -1.78 16.88 -8.86
N SER A 219 -2.61 16.97 -7.81
CA SER A 219 -2.14 17.24 -6.43
C SER A 219 -1.23 16.10 -5.94
N LEU A 220 -1.64 14.84 -6.12
CA LEU A 220 -0.82 13.68 -5.79
C LEU A 220 0.43 13.59 -6.67
N GLY A 221 0.31 13.93 -7.97
CA GLY A 221 1.47 14.07 -8.86
C GLY A 221 2.49 15.08 -8.33
N ARG A 222 2.03 16.24 -7.84
CA ARG A 222 2.90 17.24 -7.19
C ARG A 222 3.52 16.71 -5.90
N THR A 223 2.79 15.92 -5.12
CA THR A 223 3.32 15.25 -3.91
C THR A 223 4.46 14.30 -4.26
N PHE A 224 4.32 13.46 -5.28
CA PHE A 224 5.42 12.60 -5.74
C PHE A 224 6.59 13.38 -6.32
N ARG A 225 6.36 14.51 -7.00
CA ARG A 225 7.45 15.39 -7.44
C ARG A 225 8.23 15.98 -6.28
N THR A 226 7.54 16.44 -5.24
CA THR A 226 8.18 16.94 -4.01
C THR A 226 9.00 15.83 -3.34
N LEU A 227 8.42 14.63 -3.17
CA LEU A 227 9.15 13.46 -2.65
C LEU A 227 10.39 13.12 -3.49
N ALA A 228 10.26 13.14 -4.83
CA ALA A 228 11.36 12.85 -5.74
C ALA A 228 12.51 13.87 -5.67
N ALA A 229 12.17 15.15 -5.49
CA ALA A 229 13.14 16.25 -5.47
C ALA A 229 13.83 16.40 -4.10
N GLU A 230 13.10 16.17 -3.02
CA GLU A 230 13.52 16.54 -1.66
C GLU A 230 13.72 15.30 -0.74
N GLY A 231 13.45 14.10 -1.25
CA GLY A 231 13.49 12.87 -0.46
C GLY A 231 12.49 12.91 0.69
N LYS A 232 12.86 12.33 1.84
CA LYS A 232 11.97 12.24 3.02
C LYS A 232 11.49 13.61 3.46
N LYS A 233 12.39 14.62 3.45
CA LYS A 233 12.04 15.99 3.85
C LYS A 233 10.87 16.55 3.08
N GLY A 234 10.75 16.21 1.79
CA GLY A 234 9.64 16.68 0.97
C GLY A 234 8.25 16.25 1.46
N PHE A 235 8.14 15.11 2.13
CA PHE A 235 6.87 14.61 2.66
C PHE A 235 6.68 14.95 4.14
N TYR A 236 7.75 14.86 4.93
CA TYR A 236 7.70 14.96 6.39
C TYR A 236 8.04 16.35 6.93
N GLU A 237 8.45 17.28 6.06
CA GLU A 237 8.67 18.68 6.38
C GLU A 237 7.99 19.57 5.31
N GLY A 238 7.71 20.83 5.65
CA GLY A 238 7.09 21.80 4.74
C GLY A 238 5.65 21.47 4.33
N ARG A 239 5.28 21.82 3.10
CA ARG A 239 3.87 21.92 2.66
C ARG A 239 3.04 20.65 2.88
N ILE A 240 3.62 19.46 2.71
CA ILE A 240 2.86 18.21 2.83
C ILE A 240 2.61 17.90 4.31
N ALA A 241 3.66 17.99 5.13
CA ALA A 241 3.56 17.80 6.57
C ALA A 241 2.60 18.81 7.22
N GLU A 242 2.67 20.08 6.81
CA GLU A 242 1.78 21.14 7.27
C GLU A 242 0.31 20.84 6.97
N GLU A 243 -0.03 20.42 5.76
CA GLU A 243 -1.41 20.09 5.39
C GLU A 243 -1.91 18.80 6.08
N VAL A 244 -1.06 17.77 6.24
CA VAL A 244 -1.42 16.55 6.99
C VAL A 244 -1.78 16.89 8.44
N VAL A 245 -0.90 17.64 9.12
CA VAL A 245 -1.11 18.02 10.52
C VAL A 245 -2.32 18.94 10.67
N LYS A 246 -2.50 19.89 9.75
CA LYS A 246 -3.65 20.79 9.76
C LYS A 246 -4.97 20.04 9.64
N VAL A 247 -5.12 19.17 8.65
CA VAL A 247 -6.37 18.41 8.45
C VAL A 247 -6.67 17.54 9.66
N LEU A 248 -5.67 16.83 10.19
CA LEU A 248 -5.90 15.97 11.36
C LEU A 248 -6.25 16.78 12.59
N LYS A 249 -5.56 17.89 12.86
CA LYS A 249 -5.86 18.76 14.00
C LYS A 249 -7.26 19.38 13.92
N ASP A 250 -7.68 19.81 12.73
CA ASP A 250 -9.03 20.35 12.50
C ASP A 250 -10.12 19.29 12.76
N LEU A 251 -9.77 18.00 12.65
CA LEU A 251 -10.63 16.85 12.93
C LEU A 251 -10.41 16.24 14.35
N GLY A 252 -9.64 16.90 15.22
CA GLY A 252 -9.39 16.44 16.60
C GLY A 252 -8.27 15.40 16.77
N GLY A 253 -7.44 15.19 15.74
CA GLY A 253 -6.27 14.33 15.79
C GLY A 253 -5.07 14.93 16.53
N TYR A 254 -4.14 14.08 16.94
CA TYR A 254 -3.01 14.44 17.81
C TYR A 254 -1.69 14.72 17.08
N LEU A 255 -1.53 14.24 15.85
CA LEU A 255 -0.26 14.35 15.12
C LEU A 255 0.21 15.81 15.01
N ALA A 256 1.49 16.01 15.32
CA ALA A 256 2.17 17.29 15.20
C ALA A 256 3.31 17.22 14.17
N LEU A 257 3.80 18.38 13.73
CA LEU A 257 4.91 18.46 12.79
C LEU A 257 6.18 17.77 13.31
N ASP A 258 6.42 17.84 14.62
CA ASP A 258 7.56 17.16 15.25
C ASP A 258 7.45 15.63 15.15
N ASP A 259 6.25 15.05 15.16
CA ASP A 259 6.07 13.60 14.97
C ASP A 259 6.51 13.17 13.56
N LEU A 260 6.11 13.92 12.53
CA LEU A 260 6.50 13.66 11.14
C LEU A 260 8.01 13.86 10.94
N LYS A 261 8.57 14.94 11.48
CA LYS A 261 10.00 15.22 11.41
C LYS A 261 10.83 14.15 12.11
N ASN A 262 10.40 13.70 13.28
CA ASN A 262 11.05 12.61 14.01
C ASN A 262 11.02 11.31 13.21
N HIS A 263 9.89 11.00 12.56
CA HIS A 263 9.77 9.82 11.70
C HIS A 263 10.71 9.89 10.48
N ALA A 264 10.86 11.07 9.85
CA ALA A 264 11.81 11.25 8.75
C ALA A 264 13.26 11.01 9.18
N ALA A 265 13.61 11.45 10.39
CA ALA A 265 14.95 11.29 10.97
C ALA A 265 15.23 9.84 11.38
N SER A 266 14.23 9.12 11.91
CA SER A 266 14.38 7.71 12.27
C SER A 266 14.34 6.78 11.06
N GLY A 267 13.53 7.12 10.05
CA GLY A 267 13.21 6.25 8.92
C GLY A 267 12.53 4.95 9.35
N SER A 268 12.58 3.99 8.45
CA SER A 268 12.11 2.61 8.65
C SER A 268 13.05 1.84 9.56
N GLN A 269 12.48 1.03 10.44
CA GLN A 269 13.24 0.15 11.31
C GLN A 269 13.66 -1.11 10.56
N GLU A 270 14.97 -1.39 10.55
CA GLU A 270 15.47 -2.72 10.19
C GLU A 270 15.07 -3.73 11.27
N THR A 271 14.50 -4.84 10.83
CA THR A 271 14.06 -5.92 11.72
C THR A 271 14.64 -7.25 11.25
N ASP A 272 14.70 -8.22 12.16
CA ASP A 272 15.06 -9.58 11.83
C ASP A 272 13.80 -10.32 11.36
N ALA A 273 13.80 -10.76 10.10
CA ALA A 273 12.72 -11.57 9.56
C ALA A 273 12.56 -12.86 10.39
N ILE A 274 11.32 -13.29 10.61
CA ILE A 274 11.03 -14.56 11.30
C ILE A 274 10.72 -15.63 10.26
N SER A 275 11.08 -16.88 10.55
CA SER A 275 10.83 -18.00 9.65
C SER A 275 10.41 -19.27 10.36
N LEU A 276 9.82 -20.18 9.58
CA LEU A 276 9.57 -21.58 9.92
C LEU A 276 10.00 -22.44 8.73
N ILE A 277 10.69 -23.55 9.00
CA ILE A 277 10.93 -24.57 7.97
C ILE A 277 9.78 -25.56 8.00
N PHE A 278 8.91 -25.46 7.00
CA PHE A 278 7.72 -26.29 6.88
C PHE A 278 7.97 -27.50 5.98
N ARG A 279 7.72 -28.71 6.47
CA ARG A 279 7.87 -30.01 5.80
C ARG A 279 6.54 -30.77 5.65
N GLY A 280 5.46 -30.24 6.21
CA GLY A 280 4.12 -30.84 6.12
C GLY A 280 3.69 -31.12 4.68
N GLN A 281 2.83 -32.13 4.50
CA GLN A 281 2.36 -32.69 3.24
C GLN A 281 3.48 -33.15 2.30
N GLY A 282 4.70 -33.37 2.83
CA GLY A 282 5.87 -33.70 2.03
C GLY A 282 6.26 -32.62 1.03
N VAL A 283 6.07 -31.34 1.37
CA VAL A 283 6.59 -30.23 0.55
C VAL A 283 8.11 -30.17 0.62
N GLY A 284 8.74 -29.67 -0.45
CA GLY A 284 10.18 -29.38 -0.44
C GLY A 284 11.11 -30.58 -0.25
N LYS A 285 10.71 -31.81 -0.60
CA LYS A 285 11.51 -33.06 -0.43
C LYS A 285 12.96 -33.02 -0.96
N GLN A 286 13.29 -32.06 -1.82
CA GLN A 286 14.60 -31.91 -2.45
C GLN A 286 15.20 -30.51 -2.20
N GLY A 287 14.60 -29.72 -1.30
CA GLY A 287 15.08 -28.39 -0.93
C GLY A 287 16.21 -28.43 0.08
N VAL A 288 17.00 -27.37 0.14
CA VAL A 288 17.93 -27.08 1.25
C VAL A 288 17.54 -25.72 1.81
N THR A 289 17.25 -25.66 3.11
CA THR A 289 16.81 -24.43 3.79
C THR A 289 18.00 -23.57 4.26
N SER A 290 17.74 -22.35 4.75
CA SER A 290 18.82 -21.43 5.11
C SER A 290 19.69 -21.93 6.28
N ASP A 291 19.14 -22.79 7.14
CA ASP A 291 19.87 -23.44 8.24
C ASP A 291 20.68 -24.67 7.81
N GLY A 292 20.63 -25.04 6.52
CA GLY A 292 21.34 -26.17 5.94
C GLY A 292 20.64 -27.53 6.13
N SER A 293 19.43 -27.57 6.68
CA SER A 293 18.67 -28.82 6.76
C SER A 293 18.16 -29.27 5.38
N GLU A 294 18.12 -30.60 5.18
CA GLU A 294 17.59 -31.21 3.98
C GLU A 294 16.07 -31.32 4.06
N GLY A 295 15.40 -30.98 2.97
CA GLY A 295 13.95 -31.03 2.85
C GLY A 295 13.23 -29.84 3.48
N GLY A 296 12.01 -29.59 3.01
CA GLY A 296 11.14 -28.52 3.48
C GLY A 296 11.24 -27.23 2.68
N VAL A 297 10.35 -26.29 3.00
CA VAL A 297 10.32 -24.93 2.48
C VAL A 297 10.42 -23.98 3.66
N GLU A 298 11.40 -23.09 3.62
CA GLU A 298 11.50 -22.04 4.62
C GLU A 298 10.57 -20.89 4.28
N VAL A 299 9.57 -20.69 5.14
CA VAL A 299 8.56 -19.64 5.02
C VAL A 299 8.99 -18.47 5.87
N TRP A 300 9.13 -17.30 5.24
CA TRP A 300 9.60 -16.08 5.87
C TRP A 300 8.45 -15.07 6.00
N GLU A 301 8.38 -14.42 7.15
CA GLU A 301 7.39 -13.41 7.45
C GLU A 301 8.05 -12.19 8.12
N HIS A 302 7.41 -11.03 7.97
CA HIS A 302 7.81 -9.86 8.74
C HIS A 302 7.48 -10.09 10.23
N PRO A 303 8.38 -9.76 11.18
CA PRO A 303 8.11 -9.93 12.61
C PRO A 303 7.01 -8.99 13.11
N PRO A 304 6.54 -9.18 14.36
CA PRO A 304 5.77 -8.15 15.06
C PRO A 304 6.44 -6.76 14.95
N ASN A 305 5.69 -5.69 14.71
CA ASN A 305 4.24 -5.52 14.77
C ASN A 305 3.44 -6.03 13.55
N GLY A 306 4.07 -6.67 12.56
CA GLY A 306 3.35 -7.45 11.55
C GLY A 306 2.67 -8.69 12.14
N GLN A 307 1.59 -9.16 11.50
CA GLN A 307 0.84 -10.34 11.96
C GLN A 307 1.28 -11.66 11.31
N GLY A 308 2.37 -11.67 10.52
CA GLY A 308 2.85 -12.84 9.80
C GLY A 308 3.21 -14.03 10.71
N ILE A 309 3.52 -13.78 11.98
CA ILE A 309 3.73 -14.83 12.99
C ILE A 309 2.53 -15.80 13.11
N VAL A 310 1.30 -15.33 12.88
CA VAL A 310 0.09 -16.18 12.90
C VAL A 310 0.15 -17.25 11.82
N ALA A 311 0.64 -16.90 10.61
CA ALA A 311 0.79 -17.85 9.52
C ALA A 311 1.85 -18.91 9.86
N LEU A 312 2.99 -18.50 10.42
CA LEU A 312 4.05 -19.42 10.85
C LEU A 312 3.55 -20.36 11.97
N MET A 313 2.86 -19.85 12.98
CA MET A 313 2.28 -20.67 14.05
C MET A 313 1.26 -21.67 13.50
N ALA A 314 0.39 -21.26 12.58
CA ALA A 314 -0.59 -22.14 11.96
C ALA A 314 0.08 -23.26 11.16
N LEU A 315 1.12 -22.96 10.39
CA LEU A 315 1.90 -23.97 9.66
C LEU A 315 2.60 -24.95 10.60
N GLY A 316 3.20 -24.47 11.69
CA GLY A 316 3.82 -25.33 12.69
C GLY A 316 2.82 -26.27 13.37
N ILE A 317 1.62 -25.76 13.73
CA ILE A 317 0.55 -26.59 14.28
C ILE A 317 0.10 -27.65 13.26
N LEU A 318 -0.04 -27.28 11.99
CA LEU A 318 -0.44 -28.22 10.94
C LEU A 318 0.59 -29.32 10.73
N GLU A 319 1.88 -28.99 10.75
CA GLU A 319 2.97 -29.96 10.62
C GLU A 319 2.98 -30.99 11.76
N GLU A 320 2.72 -30.57 13.00
CA GLU A 320 2.63 -31.48 14.15
C GLU A 320 1.40 -32.39 14.15
N LEU A 321 0.38 -32.08 13.33
CA LEU A 321 -0.84 -32.89 13.22
C LEU A 321 -0.75 -34.00 12.16
N GLU A 322 0.31 -34.03 11.36
CA GLU A 322 0.55 -35.04 10.32
C GLU A 322 1.28 -36.28 10.83
#